data_AF-A0A969FKW0-F1
#
_entry.id   AF-A0A969FKW0-F1
#
_cell.length_a   1.000
_cell.length_b   1.000
_cell.length_c   1.000
_cell.angle_alpha   90.00
_cell.angle_beta   90.00
_cell.angle_gamma   90.00
#
_symmetry.space_group_name_H-M   'P 1'
#
loop_
_entity.id
_entity.type
_entity.pdbx_description
1 polymer ?
#
loop_
_entity_poly.entity_id
_entity_poly.type
_entity_poly.pdbx_seq_one_letter_code
_entity_poly.pdbx_strand_id
1 'polypeptide(L)' 'MTNGQNKMARNGKASTRFEMEPELKEDCERLSQLQGKTVTDALQNLVREAIEANRDVLTLVKERFGS' A
#
# COMPACT_ATOMS: atom_id res chain seq x y z
N MET A 1 -28.15 36.80 1.67
CA MET A 1 -27.59 36.36 2.96
C MET A 1 -27.38 34.85 2.90
N THR A 2 -26.14 34.42 3.19
CA THR A 2 -25.64 33.07 3.55
C THR A 2 -26.09 31.88 2.67
N ASN A 3 -25.30 31.41 1.71
CA ASN A 3 -24.02 30.72 1.85
C ASN A 3 -24.15 29.39 2.62
N GLY A 4 -23.97 28.29 1.88
CA GLY A 4 -23.93 26.93 2.40
C GLY A 4 -23.16 26.03 1.43
N GLN A 5 -21.95 26.47 1.07
CA GLN A 5 -20.93 25.65 0.41
C GLN A 5 -20.76 24.34 1.19
N ASN A 6 -21.34 23.25 0.72
CA ASN A 6 -20.92 21.92 1.15
C ASN A 6 -19.81 21.44 0.21
N LYS A 7 -18.65 22.11 0.30
CA LYS A 7 -17.39 21.62 -0.27
C LYS A 7 -16.85 20.52 0.65
N MET A 8 -17.42 19.33 0.59
CA MET A 8 -16.66 18.14 1.00
C MET A 8 -15.86 17.68 -0.22
N ALA A 9 -14.71 18.34 -0.45
CA ALA A 9 -13.62 17.72 -1.18
C ALA A 9 -13.10 16.58 -0.29
N ARG A 10 -13.79 15.44 -0.30
CA ARG A 10 -13.21 14.19 0.19
C ARG A 10 -11.96 13.99 -0.66
N ASN A 11 -10.78 14.07 -0.04
CA ASN A 11 -9.56 13.49 -0.59
C ASN A 11 -9.87 12.02 -0.87
N GLY A 12 -10.30 11.72 -2.09
CA GLY A 12 -10.66 10.38 -2.51
C GLY A 12 -9.39 9.57 -2.60
N LYS A 13 -8.95 8.99 -1.48
CA LYS A 13 -7.95 7.92 -1.52
C LYS A 13 -8.47 6.89 -2.51
N ALA A 14 -7.69 6.64 -3.57
CA ALA A 14 -8.05 5.64 -4.57
C ALA A 14 -8.29 4.31 -3.85
N SER A 15 -9.51 3.80 -3.94
CA SER A 15 -9.87 2.50 -3.41
C SER A 15 -9.70 1.47 -4.51
N THR A 16 -8.69 0.61 -4.41
CA THR A 16 -8.46 -0.48 -5.35
C THR A 16 -9.04 -1.76 -4.78
N ARG A 17 -9.90 -2.45 -5.55
CA ARG A 17 -10.35 -3.81 -5.24
C ARG A 17 -9.42 -4.79 -5.94
N PHE A 18 -8.99 -5.81 -5.22
CA PHE A 18 -8.13 -6.88 -5.75
C PHE A 18 -8.60 -8.22 -5.20
N GLU A 19 -8.33 -9.27 -5.96
CA GLU A 19 -8.47 -10.65 -5.51
C GLU A 19 -7.10 -11.12 -4.99
N MET A 20 -7.14 -11.99 -3.99
CA MET A 20 -5.96 -12.45 -3.29
C MET A 20 -6.10 -13.94 -3.04
N GLU A 21 -5.00 -14.67 -3.21
CA GLU A 21 -4.93 -16.09 -2.88
C GLU A 21 -5.27 -16.32 -1.39
N PRO A 22 -6.01 -17.39 -1.05
CA PRO A 22 -6.41 -17.65 0.33
C PRO A 22 -5.25 -17.69 1.33
N GLU A 23 -4.14 -18.33 0.95
CA GLU A 23 -2.95 -18.47 1.79
C GLU A 23 -2.31 -17.10 2.11
N LEU A 24 -2.22 -16.22 1.09
CA LEU A 24 -1.70 -14.87 1.25
C LEU A 24 -2.60 -14.02 2.16
N LYS A 25 -3.91 -14.24 2.11
CA LYS A 25 -4.87 -13.58 3.00
C LYS A 25 -4.66 -14.00 4.45
N GLU A 26 -4.51 -15.30 4.71
CA GLU A 26 -4.24 -15.83 6.06
C GLU A 26 -2.93 -15.27 6.63
N ASP A 27 -1.89 -15.17 5.81
CA ASP A 27 -0.62 -14.56 6.20
C ASP A 27 -0.79 -13.08 6.59
N CYS A 28 -1.54 -12.31 5.79
CA CYS A 28 -1.80 -10.90 6.08
C CYS A 28 -2.64 -10.72 7.35
N GLU A 29 -3.61 -11.61 7.60
CA GLU A 29 -4.42 -11.61 8.83
C GLU A 29 -3.56 -11.89 10.06
N ARG A 30 -2.69 -12.91 10.00
CA ARG A 30 -1.75 -13.22 11.08
C ARG A 30 -0.79 -12.07 11.36
N LEU A 31 -0.24 -11.47 10.31
CA LEU A 31 0.67 -10.33 10.42
C LEU A 31 -0.04 -9.11 11.04
N SER A 32 -1.29 -8.87 10.66
CA SER A 32 -2.09 -7.78 11.22
C SER A 32 -2.37 -7.95 12.72
N GLN A 33 -2.63 -9.19 13.17
CA GLN A 33 -2.81 -9.51 14.59
C GLN A 33 -1.54 -9.28 15.40
N LEU A 34 -0.39 -9.74 14.89
CA LEU A 34 0.91 -9.55 15.55
C LEU A 34 1.28 -8.07 15.70
N GLN A 35 0.91 -7.25 14.73
CA GLN A 35 1.22 -5.82 14.71
C GLN A 35 0.14 -4.94 15.38
N GLY A 36 -1.01 -5.50 15.77
CA GLY A 36 -2.15 -4.72 16.25
C GLY A 36 -2.71 -3.74 15.21
N LYS A 37 -2.66 -4.09 13.93
CA LYS A 37 -3.08 -3.27 12.80
C LYS A 37 -4.21 -3.93 12.01
N THR A 38 -4.79 -3.22 11.06
CA THR A 38 -5.73 -3.84 10.11
C THR A 38 -4.98 -4.64 9.04
N VAL A 39 -5.66 -5.62 8.43
CA VAL A 39 -5.13 -6.39 7.29
C VAL A 39 -4.74 -5.46 6.14
N THR A 40 -5.53 -4.41 5.90
CA THR A 40 -5.25 -3.41 4.86
C THR A 40 -3.97 -2.63 5.15
N ASP A 41 -3.75 -2.21 6.40
CA ASP A 41 -2.52 -1.51 6.77
C ASP A 41 -1.29 -2.40 6.67
N ALA A 42 -1.41 -3.66 7.11
CA ALA A 42 -0.37 -4.67 6.99
C ALA A 42 0.02 -4.87 5.51
N LEU A 43 -0.98 -5.04 4.64
CA LEU A 43 -0.77 -5.20 3.20
C LEU A 43 -0.15 -3.95 2.57
N GLN A 44 -0.60 -2.74 2.93
CA GLN A 44 -0.05 -1.51 2.39
C GLN A 44 1.42 -1.32 2.76
N ASN A 45 1.81 -1.69 3.98
CA ASN A 45 3.21 -1.66 4.39
C ASN A 45 4.04 -2.68 3.61
N LEU A 46 3.55 -3.92 3.46
CA LEU A 46 4.22 -4.96 2.68
C LEU A 46 4.44 -4.53 1.22
N VAL A 47 3.42 -3.99 0.57
CA VAL A 47 3.52 -3.51 -0.82
C VAL A 47 4.51 -2.35 -0.93
N ARG A 48 4.52 -1.43 0.04
CA ARG A 48 5.49 -0.32 0.08
C ARG A 48 6.91 -0.83 0.20
N GLU A 49 7.18 -1.72 1.15
CA GLU A 49 8.50 -2.31 1.38
C GLU A 49 8.99 -3.07 0.14
N ALA A 50 8.10 -3.83 -0.52
CA ALA A 50 8.42 -4.52 -1.76
C ALA A 50 8.76 -3.56 -2.92
N ILE A 51 8.06 -2.43 -3.04
CA ILE A 51 8.36 -1.40 -4.04
C ILE A 51 9.70 -0.73 -3.76
N GLU A 52 9.98 -0.40 -2.50
CA GLU A 52 11.23 0.23 -2.07
C GLU A 52 12.42 -0.70 -2.32
N ALA A 53 12.34 -1.96 -1.88
CA ALA A 53 13.37 -2.96 -2.15
C ALA A 53 13.63 -3.15 -3.66
N ASN A 54 12.58 -3.17 -4.48
CA ASN A 54 12.73 -3.25 -5.93
C ASN A 54 13.37 -1.98 -6.53
N ARG A 55 13.06 -0.80 -6.02
CA ARG A 55 13.70 0.45 -6.46
C ARG A 55 15.19 0.45 -6.15
N ASP A 56 15.58 -0.03 -4.98
CA ASP A 56 16.99 -0.10 -4.58
C ASP A 56 17.76 -1.06 -5.49
N VAL A 57 17.17 -2.22 -5.79
CA VAL A 57 17.74 -3.18 -6.76
C VAL A 57 17.88 -2.55 -8.14
N LEU A 58 16.83 -1.90 -8.66
CA LEU A 58 16.88 -1.25 -9.97
C LEU A 58 17.93 -0.12 -10.03
N THR A 59 18.11 0.60 -8.93
CA THR A 59 19.13 1.66 -8.80
C THR A 59 20.53 1.04 -8.84
N LEU A 60 20.76 0.00 -8.04
CA LEU A 60 22.03 -0.73 -8.01
C LEU A 60 22.40 -1.33 -9.38
N VAL A 61 21.42 -1.91 -10.09
CA VAL A 61 21.62 -2.46 -11.43
C VAL A 61 22.00 -1.36 -12.42
N LYS A 62 21.33 -0.21 -12.39
CA LYS A 62 21.66 0.94 -13.24
C LYS A 62 23.06 1.48 -12.98
N GLU A 63 23.44 1.62 -11.71
CA GLU A 63 24.78 2.07 -11.31
C GLU A 63 25.87 1.08 -11.76
N ARG A 64 25.59 -0.23 -11.68
CA ARG A 64 26.58 -1.27 -11.94
C ARG A 64 26.74 -1.65 -13.40
N PHE A 65 25.69 -1.53 -14.20
CA PHE A 65 25.70 -2.04 -15.58
C PHE A 65 25.47 -0.98 -16.65
N GLY A 66 25.05 0.25 -16.31
CA GLY A 66 24.73 1.28 -17.31
C GLY A 66 23.54 0.88 -18.19
N SER A 67 22.82 1.86 -18.74
CA SER A 67 21.65 1.59 -19.60
C SER A 67 22.04 1.10 -20.99
#